data_AF-A0A914S5Z0-F1
#
_entry.id   AF-A0A914S5Z0-F1
#
_cell.length_a   1.000
_cell.length_b   1.000
_cell.length_c   1.000
_cell.angle_alpha   90.00
_cell.angle_beta   90.00
_cell.angle_gamma   90.00
#
_symmetry.space_group_name_H-M   'P 1'
#
loop_
_entity.id
_entity.type
_entity.pdbx_description
1 polymer ?
#
loop_
_entity_poly.entity_id
_entity_poly.type
_entity_poly.pdbx_seq_one_letter_code
_entity_poly.pdbx_strand_id
1 'polypeptide(L)'
;FIDTHVHTRDPGHEHKETWETVTRAALAGGITMILAMPNTNPPLTDAKTFDFIEKIASSEAFVDYALFAAGTAGNSNDVVALAPRCAALKLYLDETFGRMTIVSIDDWKKASLICHCN
;
A
#
# COMPACT_ATOMS: atom_id res chain seq x y z
N PHE A 1 -2.09 -11.94 15.87
CA PHE A 1 -2.03 -12.46 14.48
C PHE A 1 -1.67 -11.31 13.54
N ILE A 2 -1.11 -11.59 12.35
CA ILE A 2 -0.77 -10.57 11.35
C ILE A 2 -1.54 -10.86 10.07
N ASP A 3 -2.25 -9.86 9.54
CA ASP A 3 -2.90 -9.93 8.23
C ASP A 3 -2.07 -9.14 7.21
N THR A 4 -1.50 -9.83 6.23
CA THR A 4 -0.59 -9.25 5.26
C THR A 4 -1.28 -8.64 4.04
N HIS A 5 -2.61 -8.67 3.94
CA HIS A 5 -3.33 -8.15 2.78
C HIS A 5 -4.66 -7.51 3.18
N VAL A 6 -4.61 -6.23 3.55
CA VAL A 6 -5.80 -5.45 3.94
C VAL A 6 -5.99 -4.26 3.00
N HIS A 7 -7.24 -3.95 2.66
CA HIS A 7 -7.59 -2.74 1.91
C HIS A 7 -8.34 -1.77 2.82
N THR A 8 -7.68 -0.70 3.26
CA THR A 8 -8.24 0.29 4.20
C THR A 8 -9.25 1.24 3.57
N ARG A 9 -9.21 1.40 2.24
CA ARG A 9 -10.07 2.30 1.43
C ARG A 9 -9.92 3.80 1.72
N ASP A 10 -9.12 4.14 2.70
CA ASP A 10 -8.80 5.50 3.12
C ASP A 10 -7.32 5.80 2.82
N PRO A 11 -7.02 6.83 2.01
CA PRO A 11 -7.92 7.90 1.55
C PRO A 11 -8.75 7.59 0.29
N GLY A 12 -9.86 8.33 0.16
CA GLY A 12 -10.65 8.54 -1.06
C GLY A 12 -11.84 7.62 -1.30
N HIS A 13 -12.05 6.61 -0.45
CA HIS A 13 -13.23 5.73 -0.48
C HIS A 13 -13.75 5.42 0.93
N GLU A 14 -13.75 6.41 1.82
CA GLU A 14 -14.11 6.35 3.24
C GLU A 14 -15.56 5.86 3.46
N HIS A 15 -16.43 6.05 2.47
CA HIS A 15 -17.79 5.50 2.47
C HIS A 15 -17.83 3.95 2.46
N LYS A 16 -16.71 3.29 2.14
CA LYS A 16 -16.57 1.82 2.19
C LYS A 16 -15.93 1.36 3.49
N GLU A 17 -14.86 2.03 3.91
CA GLU A 17 -14.06 1.69 5.10
C GLU A 17 -13.10 2.84 5.43
N THR A 18 -12.72 3.01 6.70
CA THR A 18 -11.67 3.95 7.16
C THR A 18 -10.58 3.22 7.96
N TRP A 19 -9.48 3.91 8.27
CA TRP A 19 -8.43 3.35 9.14
C TRP A 19 -8.96 2.98 10.53
N GLU A 20 -9.80 3.82 11.13
CA GLU A 20 -10.46 3.49 12.40
C GLU A 20 -11.29 2.20 12.29
N THR A 21 -12.20 2.12 11.32
CA THR A 21 -13.17 1.01 11.28
C THR A 21 -12.51 -0.33 10.97
N VAL A 22 -11.57 -0.36 10.01
CA VAL A 22 -10.85 -1.59 9.64
C VAL A 22 -9.95 -2.10 10.76
N THR A 23 -9.27 -1.22 11.48
CA THR A 23 -8.33 -1.63 12.54
C THR A 23 -9.05 -2.05 13.82
N ARG A 24 -10.21 -1.46 14.13
CA ARG A 24 -11.10 -1.95 15.19
C ARG A 24 -11.67 -3.33 14.88
N ALA A 25 -12.07 -3.56 13.63
CA ALA A 25 -12.53 -4.88 13.19
C ALA A 25 -11.39 -5.93 13.27
N ALA A 26 -10.19 -5.57 12.83
CA ALA A 26 -9.00 -6.40 12.95
C ALA A 26 -8.73 -6.79 14.42
N LEU A 27 -8.74 -5.80 15.33
CA LEU A 27 -8.52 -6.03 16.76
C LEU A 27 -9.58 -6.96 17.36
N ALA A 28 -10.87 -6.75 17.03
CA ALA A 28 -11.96 -7.61 17.49
C ALA A 28 -11.81 -9.07 16.98
N GLY A 29 -11.20 -9.25 15.82
CA GLY A 29 -10.85 -10.57 15.25
C GLY A 29 -9.55 -11.18 15.78
N GLY A 30 -8.81 -10.52 16.69
CA GLY A 30 -7.53 -10.99 17.21
C GLY A 30 -6.33 -10.74 16.29
N ILE A 31 -6.50 -9.93 15.24
CA ILE A 31 -5.40 -9.42 14.42
C ILE A 31 -4.81 -8.21 15.14
N THR A 32 -3.49 -8.23 15.30
CA THR A 32 -2.74 -7.21 16.05
C THR A 32 -1.83 -6.38 15.14
N MET A 33 -1.69 -6.77 13.87
CA MET A 33 -0.99 -6.00 12.86
C MET A 33 -1.60 -6.23 11.47
N ILE A 34 -1.70 -5.17 10.66
CA ILE A 34 -2.14 -5.26 9.26
C ILE A 34 -1.09 -4.70 8.29
N LEU A 35 -1.07 -5.22 7.06
CA LEU A 35 -0.33 -4.59 5.96
C LEU A 35 -1.32 -4.04 4.92
N ALA A 36 -1.31 -2.72 4.76
CA ALA A 36 -2.26 -2.00 3.92
C ALA A 36 -1.81 -1.96 2.45
N MET A 37 -2.71 -2.39 1.56
CA MET A 37 -2.52 -2.36 0.12
C MET A 37 -2.56 -0.92 -0.42
N PRO A 38 -1.73 -0.59 -1.44
CA PRO A 38 -1.47 0.80 -1.84
C PRO A 38 -2.53 1.40 -2.78
N ASN A 39 -3.62 0.68 -3.06
CA ASN A 39 -4.62 1.07 -4.07
C ASN A 39 -5.75 1.94 -3.50
N THR A 40 -5.38 2.93 -2.68
CA THR A 40 -6.22 4.03 -2.23
C THR A 40 -6.35 5.11 -3.31
N ASN A 41 -7.03 6.22 -3.01
CA ASN A 41 -7.13 7.38 -3.89
C ASN A 41 -6.73 8.67 -3.14
N PRO A 42 -5.52 9.20 -3.34
CA PRO A 42 -4.50 8.75 -4.29
C PRO A 42 -3.84 7.40 -3.93
N PRO A 43 -3.29 6.65 -4.90
CA PRO A 43 -2.54 5.43 -4.64
C PRO A 43 -1.14 5.74 -4.08
N LEU A 44 -0.62 4.86 -3.22
CA LEU A 44 0.71 5.03 -2.62
C LEU A 44 1.82 4.67 -3.62
N THR A 45 2.17 5.62 -4.48
CA THR A 45 3.20 5.48 -5.52
C THR A 45 4.43 6.36 -5.31
N ASP A 46 4.40 7.27 -4.34
CA ASP A 46 5.46 8.25 -4.07
C ASP A 46 5.53 8.64 -2.57
N ALA A 47 6.60 9.34 -2.18
CA ALA A 47 6.84 9.77 -0.80
C ALA A 47 5.79 10.76 -0.27
N LYS A 48 5.24 11.61 -1.12
CA LYS A 48 4.23 12.59 -0.69
C LYS A 48 2.94 11.89 -0.28
N THR A 49 2.54 10.88 -1.04
CA THR A 49 1.36 10.08 -0.74
C THR A 49 1.61 9.14 0.44
N PHE A 50 2.83 8.61 0.59
CA PHE A 50 3.23 7.91 1.81
C PHE A 50 3.01 8.80 3.04
N ASP A 51 3.57 10.01 3.07
CA ASP A 51 3.47 10.92 4.23
C ASP A 51 2.02 11.28 4.55
N PHE A 52 1.19 11.41 3.52
CA PHE A 52 -0.24 11.68 3.67
C PHE A 52 -0.99 10.51 4.31
N ILE A 53 -0.77 9.29 3.83
CA ILE A 53 -1.41 8.08 4.36
C ILE A 53 -0.91 7.78 5.77
N GLU A 54 0.39 7.90 5.99
CA GLU A 54 1.02 7.68 7.30
C GLU A 54 0.44 8.60 8.38
N LYS A 55 0.17 9.86 8.02
CA LYS A 55 -0.46 10.81 8.93
C LYS A 55 -1.88 10.38 9.35
N ILE A 56 -2.66 9.83 8.43
CA ILE A 56 -4.02 9.34 8.72
C ILE A 56 -3.93 8.08 9.57
N ALA A 57 -3.17 7.08 9.09
CA ALA A 57 -2.99 5.79 9.75
C ALA A 57 -2.51 5.94 11.20
N SER A 58 -1.48 6.75 11.44
CA SER A 58 -0.93 6.99 12.78
C SER A 58 -1.91 7.64 13.75
N SER A 59 -2.92 8.37 13.24
CA SER A 59 -3.92 9.03 14.07
C SER A 59 -5.16 8.19 14.35
N GLU A 60 -5.43 7.16 13.54
CA GLU A 60 -6.69 6.41 13.57
C GLU A 60 -6.53 4.91 13.80
N ALA A 61 -5.34 4.34 13.62
CA ALA A 61 -5.14 2.91 13.73
C ALA A 61 -5.19 2.40 15.19
N PHE A 62 -5.94 1.32 15.41
CA PHE A 62 -6.05 0.62 16.70
C PHE A 62 -5.16 -0.63 16.82
N VAL A 63 -4.47 -0.99 15.74
CA VAL A 63 -3.49 -2.09 15.68
C VAL A 63 -2.23 -1.59 14.97
N ASP A 64 -1.11 -2.31 15.12
CA ASP A 64 0.10 -1.99 14.38
C ASP A 64 -0.16 -2.09 12.86
N TYR A 65 0.57 -1.32 12.06
CA TYR A 65 0.40 -1.35 10.62
C TYR A 65 1.72 -1.18 9.87
N ALA A 66 1.73 -1.61 8.62
CA ALA A 66 2.75 -1.25 7.65
C ALA A 66 2.13 -1.03 6.26
N LEU A 67 2.78 -0.22 5.43
CA LEU A 67 2.26 0.18 4.13
C LEU A 67 3.00 -0.54 3.01
N PHE A 68 2.26 -1.02 1.99
CA PHE A 68 2.85 -1.39 0.71
C PHE A 68 3.05 -0.14 -0.16
N ALA A 69 4.00 -0.20 -1.09
CA ALA A 69 4.11 0.75 -2.21
C ALA A 69 3.57 0.11 -3.51
N ALA A 70 2.92 0.89 -4.37
CA ALA A 70 2.48 0.45 -5.69
C ALA A 70 3.55 0.71 -6.76
N GLY A 71 3.94 -0.34 -7.48
CA GLY A 71 4.71 -0.21 -8.71
C GLY A 71 3.79 0.07 -9.89
N THR A 72 4.14 1.05 -10.71
CA THR A 72 3.42 1.42 -11.93
C THR A 72 4.41 1.59 -13.09
N ALA A 73 3.88 1.71 -14.32
CA ALA A 73 4.72 2.00 -15.48
C ALA A 73 5.34 3.40 -15.35
N GLY A 74 6.60 3.47 -14.91
CA GLY A 74 7.39 4.70 -14.89
C GLY A 74 7.79 5.25 -13.52
N ASN A 75 7.32 4.68 -12.40
CA ASN A 75 7.63 5.19 -11.04
C ASN A 75 8.76 4.44 -10.32
N SER A 76 9.58 3.68 -11.03
CA SER A 76 10.63 2.84 -10.44
C SER A 76 11.55 3.59 -9.45
N ASN A 77 11.98 4.81 -9.79
CA ASN A 77 12.83 5.61 -8.90
C ASN A 77 12.11 6.04 -7.61
N ASP A 78 10.83 6.41 -7.72
CA ASP A 78 10.02 6.82 -6.56
C ASP A 78 9.80 5.65 -5.60
N VAL A 79 9.54 4.46 -6.16
CA VAL A 79 9.33 3.24 -5.38
C VAL A 79 10.62 2.75 -4.72
N VAL A 80 11.77 2.86 -5.38
CA VAL A 80 13.08 2.55 -4.76
C VAL A 80 13.32 3.44 -3.55
N ALA A 81 13.01 4.74 -3.64
CA ALA A 81 13.16 5.66 -2.52
C ALA A 81 12.22 5.35 -1.33
N LEU A 82 11.11 4.66 -1.59
CA LEU A 82 10.15 4.21 -0.58
C LEU A 82 10.55 2.89 0.12
N ALA A 83 11.49 2.12 -0.43
CA ALA A 83 11.89 0.81 0.09
C ALA A 83 12.19 0.77 1.61
N PRO A 84 12.90 1.74 2.22
CA PRO A 84 13.15 1.70 3.67
C PRO A 84 11.93 2.07 4.53
N ARG A 85 10.83 2.53 3.92
CA ARG A 85 9.63 3.04 4.60
C ARG A 85 8.41 2.14 4.44
N CYS A 86 8.43 1.26 3.44
CA CYS A 86 7.31 0.36 3.11
C CYS A 86 7.66 -1.08 3.45
N ALA A 87 6.64 -1.88 3.77
CA ALA A 87 6.81 -3.32 4.02
C ALA A 87 7.26 -4.07 2.77
N ALA A 88 6.70 -3.72 1.61
CA ALA A 88 6.97 -4.36 0.34
C ALA A 88 6.40 -3.58 -0.85
N LEU A 89 6.79 -4.02 -2.06
CA LEU A 89 6.24 -3.57 -3.33
C LEU A 89 5.06 -4.45 -3.75
N LYS A 90 3.94 -3.84 -4.12
CA LYS A 90 2.78 -4.49 -4.73
C LYS A 90 2.70 -4.12 -6.22
N LEU A 91 2.64 -5.14 -7.07
CA LEU A 91 2.38 -5.00 -8.50
C LEU A 91 0.98 -5.54 -8.82
N TYR A 92 0.25 -4.80 -9.63
CA TYR A 92 -1.03 -5.23 -10.19
C TYR A 92 -0.79 -5.64 -11.64
N LEU A 93 -0.79 -6.94 -11.90
CA LEU A 93 -0.54 -7.51 -13.24
C LEU A 93 -1.82 -7.71 -14.05
N ASP A 94 -2.96 -7.40 -13.43
CA ASP A 94 -4.30 -7.49 -14.01
C ASP A 94 -5.09 -6.22 -13.64
N GLU A 95 -6.34 -6.11 -14.09
CA GLU A 95 -7.20 -4.97 -13.81
C GLU A 95 -7.24 -4.65 -12.31
N THR A 96 -7.07 -3.36 -12.00
CA THR A 96 -7.10 -2.84 -10.64
C THR A 96 -7.78 -1.48 -10.62
N PHE A 97 -8.03 -0.95 -9.41
CA PHE A 97 -8.57 0.39 -9.26
C PHE A 97 -7.55 1.43 -9.74
N GLY A 98 -7.89 2.24 -10.74
CA GLY A 98 -7.01 3.27 -11.31
C GLY A 98 -5.95 2.75 -12.30
N ARG A 99 -5.11 3.64 -12.84
CA ARG A 99 -4.05 3.30 -13.82
C ARG A 99 -2.80 2.73 -13.14
N MET A 100 -2.92 1.57 -12.48
CA MET A 100 -1.78 0.88 -11.84
C MET A 100 -1.42 -0.47 -12.48
N THR A 101 -2.17 -0.92 -13.49
CA THR A 101 -1.89 -2.20 -14.15
C THR A 101 -0.58 -2.13 -14.95
N ILE A 102 0.33 -3.05 -14.68
CA ILE A 102 1.54 -3.25 -15.46
C ILE A 102 1.24 -4.31 -16.53
N VAL A 103 1.24 -3.88 -17.79
CA VAL A 103 0.94 -4.73 -18.94
C VAL A 103 2.19 -5.21 -19.70
N SER A 104 3.35 -4.58 -19.46
CA SER A 104 4.60 -4.90 -20.15
C SER A 104 5.52 -5.76 -19.30
N ILE A 105 6.06 -6.83 -19.90
CA ILE A 105 7.07 -7.70 -19.28
C ILE A 105 8.36 -6.92 -18.93
N ASP A 106 8.69 -5.87 -19.68
CA ASP A 106 9.89 -5.06 -19.44
C ASP A 106 9.71 -4.16 -18.21
N ASP A 107 8.51 -3.62 -18.01
CA ASP A 107 8.19 -2.86 -16.81
C ASP A 107 8.13 -3.78 -15.58
N TRP A 108 7.64 -5.01 -15.75
CA TRP A 108 7.71 -6.04 -14.71
C TRP A 108 9.15 -6.39 -14.34
N LYS A 109 10.05 -6.58 -15.31
CA LYS A 109 11.47 -6.85 -15.06
C LYS A 109 12.15 -5.71 -14.32
N LYS A 110 11.88 -4.46 -14.70
CA LYS A 110 12.41 -3.28 -13.99
C LYS A 110 11.93 -3.24 -12.55
N ALA A 111 10.63 -3.48 -12.33
CA ALA A 111 10.06 -3.50 -10.98
C ALA A 111 10.57 -4.67 -10.13
N SER A 112 10.79 -5.85 -10.71
CA SER A 112 11.29 -7.02 -9.96
C SER A 112 12.77 -6.88 -9.58
N LEU A 113 13.58 -6.17 -10.37
CA LEU A 113 14.96 -5.85 -10.03
C LEU A 113 15.07 -4.95 -8.79
N ILE A 114 14.09 -4.06 -8.55
CA ILE A 114 14.04 -3.21 -7.35
C ILE A 114 14.03 -4.06 -6.07
N CYS A 115 13.29 -5.17 -6.08
CA CYS A 115 13.18 -6.06 -4.92
C CYS A 115 14.47 -6.84 -4.59
N HIS A 116 15.45 -6.92 -5.50
CA HIS A 116 16.68 -7.68 -5.33
C HIS A 116 17.90 -6.83 -4.96
N CYS A 117 17.75 -5.50 -4.86
CA CYS A 117 18.85 -4.56 -4.63
C CYS A 117 19.07 -4.18 -3.15
N ASN A 118 18.51 -4.92 -2.19
CA ASN A 118 18.85 -4.79 -0.77
C ASN A 118 19.93 -5.78 -0.35
#